data_AF-A0A9E3WCA6-F1
#
_entry.id   AF-A0A9E3WCA6-F1
#
_cell.length_a   1.000
_cell.length_b   1.000
_cell.length_c   1.000
_cell.angle_alpha   90.00
_cell.angle_beta   90.00
_cell.angle_gamma   90.00
#
_symmetry.space_group_name_H-M   'P 1'
#
loop_
_entity.id
_entity.type
_entity.pdbx_description
1 polymer ?
#
loop_
_entity_poly.entity_id
_entity_poly.type
_entity_poly.pdbx_seq_one_letter_code
_entity_poly.pdbx_strand_id
1 'polypeptide(L)'
;MSKGGLADNPLFLPPQPQAATPSRPQVIKEKSKSKTTTQKPTASKPTIPSHHDTVIPRHHDTMRDTMPPQYHDAVIEVVRKAVKEFGKEAATYRFTVEEKKALRNIIFAYMGQDIKTSENEIARIAINYIVSDYQDNGENSVLGKVIRALKT
;
A
#
# COMPACT_ATOMS: atom_id res chain seq x y z
N MET A 1 -6.38 61.23 34.19
CA MET A 1 -6.45 59.86 34.74
C MET A 1 -7.44 59.08 33.90
N SER A 2 -6.98 58.37 32.86
CA SER A 2 -7.84 57.57 31.98
C SER A 2 -7.63 56.09 32.28
N LYS A 3 -8.68 55.41 32.76
CA LYS A 3 -8.70 53.97 33.02
C LYS A 3 -9.01 53.25 31.70
N GLY A 4 -7.99 52.79 30.98
CA GLY A 4 -8.15 51.84 29.88
C GLY A 4 -8.38 50.45 30.45
N GLY A 5 -9.64 50.02 30.50
CA GLY A 5 -10.06 48.72 31.03
C GLY A 5 -9.90 47.61 29.99
N LEU A 6 -9.48 46.44 30.48
CA LEU A 6 -9.18 45.19 29.79
C LEU A 6 -10.38 44.52 29.06
N ALA A 7 -11.48 45.24 28.86
CA ALA A 7 -12.77 44.68 28.46
C ALA A 7 -13.00 44.63 26.92
N ASP A 8 -12.20 45.35 26.13
CA ASP A 8 -12.36 45.42 24.67
C ASP A 8 -11.52 44.39 23.90
N ASN A 9 -11.24 43.24 24.51
CA ASN A 9 -10.39 42.21 23.91
C ASN A 9 -11.26 41.27 23.02
N PRO A 10 -11.01 41.17 21.70
CA PRO A 10 -11.86 40.43 20.76
C PRO A 10 -11.89 38.91 20.99
N LEU A 11 -11.12 38.40 21.96
CA LEU A 11 -11.09 36.99 22.37
C LEU A 11 -12.34 36.54 23.15
N PHE A 12 -13.17 37.46 23.65
CA PHE A 12 -14.38 37.15 24.43
C PHE A 12 -15.69 37.31 23.64
N LEU A 13 -15.65 37.23 22.30
CA LEU A 13 -16.88 37.21 21.52
C LEU A 13 -17.60 35.86 21.71
N PRO A 14 -18.91 35.86 22.04
CA PRO A 14 -19.67 34.63 22.15
C PRO A 14 -19.79 33.93 20.79
N PRO A 15 -19.75 32.59 20.74
CA PRO A 15 -19.83 31.85 19.50
C PRO A 15 -21.18 32.09 18.81
N GLN A 16 -21.13 32.49 17.53
CA GLN A 16 -22.33 32.65 16.70
C GLN A 16 -23.02 31.29 16.47
N PRO A 17 -24.37 31.24 16.50
CA PRO A 17 -25.12 30.03 16.15
C PRO A 17 -24.88 29.65 14.69
N GLN A 18 -24.28 28.48 14.45
CA GLN A 18 -24.13 27.93 13.10
C GLN A 18 -25.49 27.45 12.59
N ALA A 19 -25.93 27.99 11.45
CA ALA A 19 -27.12 27.55 10.74
C ALA A 19 -26.95 26.11 10.23
N ALA A 20 -27.97 25.28 10.46
CA ALA A 20 -28.01 23.88 10.06
C ALA A 20 -28.02 23.72 8.53
N THR A 21 -27.15 22.86 8.01
CA THR A 21 -27.15 22.43 6.61
C THR A 21 -28.14 21.28 6.39
N PRO A 22 -28.93 21.29 5.30
CA PRO A 22 -29.87 20.22 4.99
C PRO A 22 -29.16 18.96 4.43
N SER A 23 -29.63 17.82 4.91
CA SER A 23 -29.23 16.45 4.59
C SER A 23 -29.47 16.05 3.12
N ARG A 24 -28.47 15.37 2.55
CA ARG A 24 -28.45 14.84 1.17
C ARG A 24 -29.22 13.50 1.05
N PRO A 25 -30.09 13.30 0.05
CA PRO A 25 -30.77 12.01 -0.17
C PRO A 25 -29.84 10.91 -0.71
N GLN A 26 -30.03 9.69 -0.20
CA GLN A 26 -29.39 8.46 -0.65
C GLN A 26 -30.03 7.95 -1.94
N VAL A 27 -29.23 7.56 -2.94
CA VAL A 27 -29.68 6.89 -4.16
C VAL A 27 -29.32 5.41 -4.11
N ILE A 28 -30.31 4.62 -4.53
CA ILE A 28 -30.52 3.18 -4.35
C ILE A 28 -29.62 2.36 -5.29
N LYS A 29 -29.12 1.23 -4.77
CA LYS A 29 -28.42 0.16 -5.50
C LYS A 29 -29.43 -0.67 -6.31
N GLU A 30 -29.10 -0.97 -7.56
CA GLU A 30 -29.78 -2.02 -8.32
C GLU A 30 -28.79 -3.07 -8.82
N LYS A 31 -29.05 -4.31 -8.42
CA LYS A 31 -28.35 -5.54 -8.80
C LYS A 31 -29.06 -6.14 -10.01
N SER A 32 -28.33 -6.56 -11.04
CA SER A 32 -28.82 -7.50 -12.04
C SER A 32 -27.94 -8.76 -12.08
N LYS A 33 -28.60 -9.90 -11.86
CA LYS A 33 -28.12 -11.29 -12.02
C LYS A 33 -28.65 -11.83 -13.35
N SER A 34 -27.87 -12.68 -14.02
CA SER A 34 -28.32 -13.73 -14.97
C SER A 34 -27.13 -14.69 -15.18
N LYS A 35 -27.05 -15.94 -14.68
CA LYS A 35 -27.71 -17.24 -15.02
C LYS A 35 -27.90 -17.47 -16.54
N THR A 36 -27.81 -18.65 -17.18
CA THR A 36 -27.30 -20.03 -17.00
C THR A 36 -27.76 -20.78 -18.26
N THR A 37 -26.93 -21.57 -18.97
CA THR A 37 -27.34 -22.78 -19.76
C THR A 37 -26.07 -23.48 -20.29
N THR A 38 -25.62 -24.65 -19.83
CA THR A 38 -26.10 -26.06 -19.97
C THR A 38 -26.30 -26.52 -21.41
N GLN A 39 -25.43 -27.42 -21.89
CA GLN A 39 -25.80 -28.63 -22.66
C GLN A 39 -24.64 -29.65 -22.74
N LYS A 40 -25.02 -30.92 -22.62
CA LYS A 40 -24.29 -32.22 -22.62
C LYS A 40 -25.23 -33.18 -23.40
N PRO A 41 -24.92 -34.46 -23.72
CA PRO A 41 -23.73 -35.20 -24.21
C PRO A 41 -23.96 -35.78 -25.64
N THR A 42 -22.98 -36.47 -26.23
CA THR A 42 -23.16 -37.85 -26.78
C THR A 42 -21.83 -38.50 -27.15
N ALA A 43 -21.80 -39.83 -27.06
CA ALA A 43 -20.61 -40.70 -27.02
C ALA A 43 -20.39 -41.50 -28.31
N SER A 44 -19.15 -41.93 -28.56
CA SER A 44 -18.81 -43.31 -28.98
C SER A 44 -17.29 -43.48 -29.19
N LYS A 45 -16.71 -44.50 -28.54
CA LYS A 45 -15.36 -45.08 -28.83
C LYS A 45 -15.49 -46.14 -29.95
N PRO A 46 -14.40 -46.51 -30.67
CA PRO A 46 -13.59 -47.65 -30.21
C PRO A 46 -12.06 -47.48 -30.35
N THR A 47 -11.38 -48.33 -29.60
CA THR A 47 -9.95 -48.45 -29.30
C THR A 47 -9.12 -49.02 -30.46
N ILE A 48 -7.90 -48.51 -30.66
CA ILE A 48 -6.80 -49.22 -31.34
C ILE A 48 -5.55 -49.12 -30.45
N PRO A 49 -4.91 -50.24 -30.05
CA PRO A 49 -3.67 -50.22 -29.29
C PRO A 49 -2.48 -50.17 -30.27
N SER A 50 -1.61 -49.17 -30.12
CA SER A 50 -0.30 -49.19 -30.78
C SER A 50 0.79 -48.99 -29.75
N HIS A 51 1.52 -50.07 -29.50
CA HIS A 51 2.74 -50.11 -28.72
C HIS A 51 3.87 -49.46 -29.53
N HIS A 52 4.30 -48.27 -29.12
CA HIS A 52 5.66 -47.84 -29.37
C HIS A 52 6.30 -47.35 -28.07
N ASP A 53 7.14 -48.26 -27.60
CA ASP A 53 8.20 -48.07 -26.63
C ASP A 53 9.18 -47.01 -27.14
N THR A 54 9.45 -46.02 -26.31
CA THR A 54 10.73 -45.30 -26.15
C THR A 54 10.48 -44.25 -25.08
N VAL A 55 10.57 -44.69 -23.82
CA VAL A 55 10.70 -43.77 -22.70
C VAL A 55 12.05 -43.08 -22.85
N ILE A 56 12.05 -41.86 -23.39
CA ILE A 56 13.16 -40.93 -23.19
C ILE A 56 12.83 -40.20 -21.90
N PRO A 57 13.53 -40.44 -20.77
CA PRO A 57 13.42 -39.59 -19.60
C PRO A 57 13.98 -38.23 -20.00
N ARG A 58 13.08 -37.31 -20.37
CA ARG A 58 13.43 -35.89 -20.39
C ARG A 58 13.62 -35.51 -18.93
N HIS A 59 14.85 -35.59 -18.47
CA HIS A 59 15.30 -34.87 -17.29
C HIS A 59 14.97 -33.40 -17.55
N HIS A 60 13.81 -32.98 -17.06
CA HIS A 60 13.55 -31.58 -16.82
C HIS A 60 14.55 -31.20 -15.74
N ASP A 61 15.70 -30.66 -16.17
CA ASP A 61 16.52 -29.78 -15.34
C ASP A 61 15.70 -28.53 -15.02
N THR A 62 14.68 -28.71 -14.19
CA THR A 62 14.10 -27.69 -13.33
C THR A 62 14.99 -27.60 -12.08
N MET A 63 16.28 -27.35 -12.30
CA MET A 63 17.19 -26.82 -11.27
C MET A 63 17.45 -25.33 -11.53
N ARG A 64 16.48 -24.61 -12.10
CA ARG A 64 16.39 -23.16 -11.86
C ARG A 64 15.76 -22.94 -10.49
N ASP A 65 16.60 -23.13 -9.49
CA ASP A 65 16.85 -22.12 -8.48
C ASP A 65 15.61 -21.32 -8.06
N THR A 66 14.64 -22.04 -7.49
CA THR A 66 13.48 -21.45 -6.83
C THR A 66 13.71 -21.53 -5.33
N MET A 67 14.79 -20.87 -4.85
CA MET A 67 14.77 -20.41 -3.46
C MET A 67 13.63 -19.38 -3.38
N PRO A 68 12.61 -19.60 -2.53
CA PRO A 68 11.43 -18.75 -2.48
C PRO A 68 11.80 -17.31 -2.08
N PRO A 69 10.98 -16.31 -2.44
CA PRO A 69 11.18 -14.88 -2.17
C PRO A 69 10.99 -14.52 -0.68
N GLN A 70 11.49 -15.36 0.23
CA GLN A 70 11.28 -15.26 1.68
C GLN A 70 11.74 -13.92 2.25
N TYR A 71 12.79 -13.32 1.69
CA TYR A 71 13.29 -12.03 2.18
C TYR A 71 12.27 -10.90 1.98
N HIS A 72 11.63 -10.84 0.81
CA HIS A 72 10.63 -9.80 0.54
C HIS A 72 9.40 -9.96 1.42
N ASP A 73 8.94 -11.19 1.60
CA ASP A 73 7.79 -11.47 2.45
C ASP A 73 8.09 -11.17 3.93
N ALA A 74 9.30 -11.51 4.40
CA ALA A 74 9.73 -11.21 5.76
C ALA A 74 9.79 -9.69 6.02
N VAL A 75 10.39 -8.92 5.11
CA VAL A 75 10.46 -7.45 5.24
C VAL A 75 9.06 -6.84 5.20
N ILE A 76 8.17 -7.31 4.32
CA ILE A 76 6.78 -6.85 4.28
C ILE A 76 6.08 -7.10 5.61
N GLU A 77 6.27 -8.27 6.23
CA GLU A 77 5.68 -8.57 7.53
C GLU A 77 6.19 -7.67 8.66
N VAL A 78 7.51 -7.43 8.70
CA VAL A 78 8.15 -6.55 9.70
C VAL A 78 7.60 -5.13 9.56
N VAL A 79 7.59 -4.58 8.34
CA VAL A 79 7.08 -3.23 8.07
C VAL A 79 5.59 -3.13 8.39
N ARG A 80 4.80 -4.15 8.03
CA ARG A 80 3.36 -4.19 8.33
C ARG A 80 3.09 -4.17 9.84
N LYS A 81 3.88 -4.90 10.65
CA LYS A 81 3.76 -4.89 12.11
C LYS A 81 4.09 -3.50 12.66
N ALA A 82 5.20 -2.90 12.24
CA ALA A 82 5.63 -1.59 12.70
C ALA A 82 4.63 -0.46 12.38
N VAL A 83 4.07 -0.44 11.16
CA VAL A 83 3.15 0.63 10.72
C VAL A 83 1.79 0.54 11.43
N LYS A 84 1.35 -0.66 11.84
CA LYS A 84 0.12 -0.85 12.60
C LYS A 84 0.17 -0.28 14.01
N GLU A 85 1.35 -0.21 14.61
CA GLU A 85 1.52 0.40 15.93
C GLU A 85 1.38 1.92 15.83
N PHE A 86 0.63 2.54 16.74
CA PHE A 86 0.49 3.99 16.77
C PHE A 86 1.75 4.65 17.32
N GLY A 87 2.37 5.52 16.52
CA GLY A 87 3.50 6.34 16.97
C GLY A 87 3.03 7.42 17.95
N LYS A 88 3.79 7.61 19.03
CA LYS A 88 3.56 8.68 20.04
C LYS A 88 4.41 9.92 19.78
N GLU A 89 5.37 9.82 18.87
CA GLU A 89 6.32 10.87 18.55
C GLU A 89 5.93 11.53 17.22
N ALA A 90 5.79 12.85 17.25
CA ALA A 90 5.55 13.62 16.03
C ALA A 90 6.87 13.81 15.27
N ALA A 91 6.84 13.57 13.97
CA ALA A 91 7.95 13.85 13.07
C ALA A 91 7.51 14.83 11.98
N THR A 92 8.28 15.90 11.77
CA THR A 92 8.05 16.86 10.69
C THR A 92 9.18 16.76 9.67
N TYR A 93 8.85 16.36 8.45
CA TYR A 93 9.82 16.28 7.35
C TYR A 93 9.62 17.43 6.37
N ARG A 94 10.72 17.93 5.81
CA ARG A 94 10.68 18.90 4.71
C ARG A 94 10.80 18.14 3.40
N PHE A 95 9.75 18.20 2.60
CA PHE A 95 9.73 17.64 1.26
C PHE A 95 9.89 18.76 0.22
N THR A 96 10.58 18.46 -0.86
CA THR A 96 10.53 19.28 -2.07
C THR A 96 9.15 19.20 -2.72
N VAL A 97 8.88 20.08 -3.70
CA VAL A 97 7.61 20.09 -4.43
C VAL A 97 7.45 18.79 -5.24
N GLU A 98 8.56 18.32 -5.82
CA GLU A 98 8.64 17.10 -6.61
C GLU A 98 8.36 15.85 -5.75
N GLU A 99 8.99 15.75 -4.58
CA GLU A 99 8.75 14.66 -3.63
C GLU A 99 7.29 14.64 -3.18
N LYS A 100 6.74 15.81 -2.86
CA LYS A 100 5.33 15.93 -2.45
C LYS A 100 4.39 15.50 -3.57
N LYS A 101 4.69 15.86 -4.82
CA LYS A 101 3.93 15.43 -6.00
C LYS A 101 4.00 13.92 -6.19
N ALA A 102 5.19 13.32 -6.04
CA ALA A 102 5.37 11.88 -6.13
C ALA A 102 4.53 11.12 -5.08
N LEU A 103 4.53 11.58 -3.82
CA LEU A 103 3.70 11.00 -2.76
C LEU A 103 2.20 11.08 -3.07
N ARG A 104 1.71 12.23 -3.56
CA ARG A 104 0.29 12.36 -3.95
C ARG A 104 -0.07 11.42 -5.09
N ASN A 105 0.81 11.22 -6.06
CA ASN A 105 0.57 10.29 -7.16
C ASN A 105 0.44 8.86 -6.65
N ILE A 106 1.29 8.45 -5.70
CA ILE A 106 1.20 7.13 -5.06
C ILE A 106 -0.13 6.98 -4.32
N ILE A 107 -0.53 7.98 -3.53
CA ILE A 107 -1.82 7.96 -2.81
C ILE A 107 -2.98 7.83 -3.79
N PHE A 108 -2.99 8.63 -4.86
CA PHE A 108 -4.04 8.60 -5.87
C PHE A 108 -4.13 7.25 -6.59
N ALA A 109 -2.98 6.62 -6.88
CA ALA A 109 -2.93 5.29 -7.49
C ALA A 109 -3.59 4.22 -6.60
N TYR A 110 -3.36 4.27 -5.28
CA TYR A 110 -4.01 3.35 -4.33
C TYR A 110 -5.48 3.67 -4.10
N MET A 111 -5.86 4.95 -4.11
CA MET A 111 -7.27 5.35 -4.04
C MET A 111 -8.08 4.80 -5.21
N GLY A 112 -7.51 4.74 -6.41
CA GLY A 112 -8.14 4.09 -7.57
C GLY A 112 -8.39 2.58 -7.42
N GLN A 113 -7.78 1.95 -6.40
CA GLN A 113 -7.94 0.53 -6.06
C GLN A 113 -8.77 0.34 -4.77
N ASP A 114 -9.50 1.38 -4.34
CA ASP A 114 -10.23 1.42 -3.06
C ASP A 114 -9.34 1.22 -1.81
N ILE A 115 -8.03 1.43 -1.92
CA ILE A 115 -7.07 1.36 -0.81
C ILE A 115 -6.82 2.77 -0.29
N LYS A 116 -7.25 3.03 0.94
CA LYS A 116 -6.99 4.29 1.64
C LYS A 116 -5.58 4.24 2.23
N THR A 117 -4.78 5.25 1.92
CA THR A 117 -3.44 5.45 2.47
C THR A 117 -3.18 6.94 2.65
N SER A 118 -2.23 7.28 3.50
CA SER A 118 -1.84 8.65 3.82
C SER A 118 -0.34 8.85 3.62
N GLU A 119 0.07 10.11 3.49
CA GLU A 119 1.49 10.47 3.41
C GLU A 119 2.27 9.96 4.63
N ASN A 120 1.65 10.00 5.82
CA ASN A 120 2.25 9.52 7.04
C ASN A 120 2.48 7.99 7.01
N GLU A 121 1.51 7.21 6.52
CA GLU A 121 1.67 5.77 6.36
C GLU A 121 2.79 5.43 5.37
N ILE A 122 2.82 6.11 4.22
CA ILE A 122 3.89 5.91 3.21
C ILE A 122 5.26 6.27 3.79
N ALA A 123 5.37 7.37 4.52
CA ALA A 123 6.61 7.77 5.17
C ALA A 123 7.07 6.71 6.19
N ARG A 124 6.16 6.19 7.02
CA ARG A 124 6.49 5.12 7.98
C ARG A 124 6.90 3.82 7.28
N ILE A 125 6.26 3.45 6.18
CA ILE A 125 6.66 2.29 5.36
C ILE A 125 8.09 2.48 4.85
N ALA A 126 8.39 3.63 4.24
CA ALA A 126 9.70 3.93 3.68
C ALA A 126 10.81 3.90 4.75
N ILE A 127 10.56 4.53 5.91
CA ILE A 127 11.53 4.55 7.01
C ILE A 127 11.78 3.14 7.56
N ASN A 128 10.72 2.37 7.84
CA ASN A 128 10.90 1.00 8.36
C ASN A 128 11.58 0.08 7.35
N TYR A 129 11.31 0.25 6.05
CA TYR A 129 12.03 -0.47 5.01
C TYR A 129 13.53 -0.15 5.03
N ILE A 130 13.88 1.13 5.07
CA ILE A 130 15.28 1.57 5.12
C ILE A 130 15.99 1.06 6.38
N VAL A 131 15.32 1.09 7.53
CA VAL A 131 15.87 0.58 8.80
C VAL A 131 16.10 -0.93 8.73
N SER A 132 15.12 -1.69 8.23
CA SER A 132 15.25 -3.14 8.07
C SER A 132 16.41 -3.49 7.12
N ASP A 133 16.47 -2.85 5.95
CA ASP A 133 17.55 -3.08 4.99
C ASP A 133 18.94 -2.74 5.57
N TYR A 134 19.03 -1.68 6.38
CA TYR A 134 20.27 -1.35 7.07
C TYR A 134 20.67 -2.36 8.14
N GLN A 135 19.70 -2.90 8.89
CA GLN A 135 19.97 -3.92 9.91
C GLN A 135 20.51 -5.21 9.29
N ASP A 136 19.99 -5.60 8.12
CA ASP A 136 20.38 -6.84 7.45
C ASP A 136 21.68 -6.68 6.64
N ASN A 137 21.88 -5.52 5.99
CA ASN A 137 22.98 -5.32 5.03
C ASN A 137 24.08 -4.35 5.49
N GLY A 138 23.88 -3.63 6.60
CA GLY A 138 24.84 -2.64 7.12
C GLY A 138 25.22 -1.59 6.08
N GLU A 139 26.53 -1.41 5.85
CA GLU A 139 27.04 -0.45 4.85
C GLU A 139 26.64 -0.77 3.41
N ASN A 140 26.27 -2.03 3.12
CA ASN A 140 25.84 -2.46 1.79
C ASN A 140 24.35 -2.19 1.52
N SER A 141 23.61 -1.69 2.52
CA SER A 141 22.22 -1.26 2.37
C SER A 141 22.08 -0.09 1.40
N VAL A 142 20.85 0.15 0.93
CA VAL A 142 20.49 1.30 0.12
C VAL A 142 20.89 2.60 0.84
N LEU A 143 20.62 2.69 2.14
CA LEU A 143 21.00 3.86 2.95
C LEU A 143 22.51 4.08 2.99
N GLY A 144 23.28 3.02 3.29
CA GLY A 144 24.75 3.10 3.36
C GLY A 144 25.37 3.55 2.03
N LYS A 145 24.86 3.02 0.92
CA LYS A 145 25.28 3.39 -0.44
C LYS A 145 24.95 4.84 -0.78
N VAL A 146 23.72 5.30 -0.50
CA VAL A 146 23.30 6.69 -0.78
C VAL A 146 24.10 7.69 0.05
N ILE A 147 24.30 7.43 1.35
CA ILE A 147 25.09 8.31 2.21
C ILE A 147 26.54 8.42 1.72
N ARG A 148 27.13 7.31 1.26
CA ARG A 148 28.49 7.32 0.70
C ARG A 148 28.55 8.15 -0.58
N ALA A 149 27.58 7.99 -1.47
CA ALA A 149 27.50 8.75 -2.72
C ALA A 149 27.29 10.26 -2.50
N LEU A 150 26.62 10.66 -1.42
CA LEU A 150 26.43 12.08 -1.08
C LEU A 150 27.66 12.74 -0.45
N LYS A 151 28.60 11.97 0.10
CA LYS A 151 29.85 12.46 0.70
C LYS A 151 31.02 12.49 -0.29
N THR A 152 30.78 12.03 -1.51
CA THR A 152 31.77 12.05 -2.60
C THR A 152 31.61 13.34 -3.37
#